data_AF-A0A662IMY1-F1
#
_entry.id   AF-A0A662IMY1-F1
#
_cell.length_a   1.000
_cell.length_b   1.000
_cell.length_c   1.000
_cell.angle_alpha   90.00
_cell.angle_beta   90.00
_cell.angle_gamma   90.00
#
_symmetry.space_group_name_H-M   'P 1'
#
loop_
_entity.id
_entity.type
_entity.pdbx_description
1 polymer ?
#
loop_
_entity_poly.entity_id
_entity_poly.type
_entity_poly.pdbx_seq_one_letter_code
_entity_poly.pdbx_strand_id
1 'polypeptide(L)'
;MTGNYTFRVKINTGTSPISGEIGLKVIPRDMPIGIATSSGTYGHALSFGIADAVTIIADKAGLADAAATSICNAFQGRNPREALERDLKRAKEIGGIRGVIIIISDLIGIWGKVPQIITFTNGKADILDAQS
;
A
#
# COMPACT_ATOMS: atom_id res chain seq x y z
N MET A 1 13.22 3.36 -4.89
CA MET A 1 13.64 4.76 -4.64
C MET A 1 15.00 4.78 -3.98
N THR A 2 15.86 5.68 -4.44
CA THR A 2 17.22 5.93 -3.92
C THR A 2 17.48 7.43 -3.96
N GLY A 3 18.22 7.96 -2.99
CA GLY A 3 18.63 9.36 -2.97
C GLY A 3 18.64 9.99 -1.58
N ASN A 4 18.98 11.28 -1.54
CA ASN A 4 19.07 12.08 -0.31
C ASN A 4 17.89 13.04 -0.11
N TYR A 5 16.78 12.79 -0.80
CA TYR A 5 15.57 13.59 -0.73
C TYR A 5 14.47 12.87 0.05
N THR A 6 13.54 13.65 0.60
CA THR A 6 12.31 13.13 1.19
C THR A 6 11.22 13.08 0.12
N PHE A 7 10.52 11.95 0.03
CA PHE A 7 9.41 11.74 -0.90
C PHE A 7 8.11 11.55 -0.13
N ARG A 8 7.01 12.01 -0.71
CA ARG A 8 5.66 11.70 -0.24
C ARG A 8 5.01 10.80 -1.28
N VAL A 9 4.73 9.55 -0.90
CA VAL A 9 4.18 8.52 -1.78
C VAL A 9 2.73 8.28 -1.40
N LYS A 10 1.79 8.65 -2.26
CA LYS A 10 0.37 8.41 -2.01
C LYS A 10 0.06 6.92 -2.17
N ILE A 11 -0.72 6.36 -1.25
CA ILE A 11 -1.23 4.99 -1.39
C ILE A 11 -2.59 5.10 -2.10
N ASN A 12 -2.71 4.45 -3.24
CA ASN A 12 -4.00 4.34 -3.93
C ASN A 12 -4.76 3.14 -3.37
N THR A 13 -5.92 3.39 -2.79
CA THR A 13 -6.78 2.38 -2.13
C THR A 13 -8.08 2.13 -2.89
N GLY A 14 -8.09 2.42 -4.19
CA GLY A 14 -9.26 2.23 -5.05
C GLY A 14 -10.46 3.01 -4.53
N THR A 15 -11.56 2.31 -4.26
CA THR A 15 -12.85 2.88 -3.82
C THR A 15 -13.05 2.87 -2.30
N SER A 16 -12.04 2.49 -1.51
CA SER A 16 -12.15 2.47 -0.04
C SER A 16 -12.55 3.86 0.50
N PRO A 17 -13.32 3.97 1.59
CA PRO A 17 -13.61 5.25 2.26
C PRO A 17 -12.34 5.97 2.76
N ILE A 18 -11.24 5.23 2.95
CA ILE A 18 -9.91 5.78 3.29
C ILE A 18 -9.19 6.33 2.03
N SER A 19 -9.80 6.21 0.85
CA SER A 19 -9.21 6.61 -0.43
C SER A 19 -8.92 8.10 -0.51
N GLY A 20 -7.75 8.38 -1.06
CA GLY A 20 -7.32 9.74 -1.37
C GLY A 20 -6.57 10.46 -0.25
N GLU A 21 -6.62 9.97 0.99
CA GLU A 21 -6.15 10.75 2.15
C GLU A 21 -4.85 10.27 2.78
N ILE A 22 -4.33 9.09 2.46
CA ILE A 22 -3.12 8.56 3.12
C ILE A 22 -1.94 8.34 2.18
N GLY A 23 -0.74 8.40 2.75
CA GLY A 23 0.48 7.96 2.09
C GLY A 23 1.66 7.82 3.02
N LEU A 24 2.84 7.70 2.43
CA LEU A 24 4.10 7.42 3.11
C LEU A 24 5.06 8.58 2.90
N LYS A 25 5.59 9.12 4.00
CA LYS A 25 6.75 10.01 3.97
C LYS A 25 8.01 9.16 4.05
N VAL A 26 8.67 9.03 2.91
CA VAL A 26 9.91 8.28 2.75
C VAL A 26 11.08 9.25 2.92
N ILE A 27 11.90 9.06 3.95
CA ILE A 27 13.09 9.87 4.21
C ILE A 27 14.35 9.18 3.68
N PRO A 28 15.49 9.88 3.53
CA PRO A 28 16.73 9.26 3.05
C PRO A 28 17.16 8.02 3.83
N ARG A 29 16.89 7.97 5.14
CA ARG A 29 17.20 6.82 6.02
C ARG A 29 16.36 5.57 5.75
N ASP A 30 15.27 5.70 5.00
CA ASP A 30 14.48 4.56 4.55
C ASP A 30 15.08 3.93 3.29
N MET A 31 15.96 4.64 2.58
CA MET A 31 16.49 4.23 1.27
C MET A 31 17.78 3.39 1.38
N PRO A 32 18.06 2.51 0.40
CA PRO A 32 17.24 2.16 -0.76
C PRO A 32 15.92 1.50 -0.34
N ILE A 33 14.83 1.75 -1.05
CA ILE A 33 13.51 1.20 -0.70
C ILE A 33 12.71 0.83 -1.96
N GLY A 34 12.19 -0.39 -1.98
CA GLY A 34 11.13 -0.84 -2.87
C GLY A 34 9.79 -0.66 -2.18
N ILE A 35 8.86 0.01 -2.88
CA ILE A 35 7.47 0.16 -2.46
C ILE A 35 6.64 -0.28 -3.66
N ALA A 36 5.72 -1.21 -3.45
CA ALA A 36 4.74 -1.61 -4.46
C ALA A 36 3.38 -1.76 -3.81
N THR A 37 2.34 -1.34 -4.51
CA THR A 37 0.95 -1.46 -4.07
C THR A 37 0.19 -2.25 -5.12
N SER A 38 -0.48 -3.31 -4.68
CA SER A 38 -1.45 -4.04 -5.50
C SER A 38 -2.86 -3.77 -4.97
N SER A 39 -3.80 -3.53 -5.88
CA SER A 39 -5.21 -3.31 -5.56
C SER A 39 -6.06 -4.25 -6.41
N GLY A 40 -6.98 -4.98 -5.80
CA GLY A 40 -7.86 -5.90 -6.50
C GLY A 40 -9.26 -5.34 -6.65
N THR A 41 -9.45 -4.29 -7.45
CA THR A 41 -10.78 -3.76 -7.77
C THR A 41 -11.18 -4.17 -9.19
N TYR A 42 -11.57 -5.42 -9.38
CA TYR A 42 -12.18 -5.85 -10.65
C TYR A 42 -13.70 -5.69 -10.60
N GLY A 43 -14.19 -4.52 -11.05
CA GLY A 43 -15.52 -4.33 -11.64
C GLY A 43 -16.70 -3.99 -10.71
N HIS A 44 -17.25 -2.78 -10.87
CA HIS A 44 -18.67 -2.36 -10.77
C HIS A 44 -19.63 -3.02 -9.76
N ALA A 45 -19.16 -3.46 -8.60
CA ALA A 45 -20.02 -3.80 -7.47
C ALA A 45 -19.18 -3.77 -6.19
N LEU A 46 -19.80 -3.34 -5.09
CA LEU A 46 -19.35 -3.53 -3.71
C LEU A 46 -18.38 -4.72 -3.59
N SER A 47 -17.10 -4.45 -3.33
CA SER A 47 -16.05 -5.45 -3.17
C SER A 47 -16.29 -6.26 -1.88
N PHE A 48 -17.21 -7.22 -1.94
CA PHE A 48 -17.46 -8.22 -0.89
C PHE A 48 -16.37 -9.31 -0.86
N GLY A 49 -15.10 -8.89 -0.83
CA GLY A 49 -14.00 -9.80 -0.50
C GLY A 49 -12.75 -9.69 -1.36
N ILE A 50 -12.22 -8.50 -1.60
CA ILE A 50 -10.83 -8.31 -2.06
C ILE A 50 -10.20 -7.17 -1.24
N ALA A 51 -8.90 -7.26 -0.92
CA ALA A 51 -8.20 -6.16 -0.27
C ALA A 51 -8.19 -4.92 -1.19
N ASP A 52 -8.58 -3.77 -0.62
CA ASP A 52 -8.63 -2.51 -1.34
C ASP A 52 -7.23 -2.06 -1.78
N ALA A 53 -6.24 -2.30 -0.91
CA ALA A 53 -4.83 -2.17 -1.25
C ALA A 53 -3.94 -3.02 -0.35
N VAL A 54 -2.91 -3.61 -0.95
CA VAL A 54 -1.78 -4.22 -0.26
C VAL A 54 -0.52 -3.50 -0.69
N THR A 55 0.12 -2.80 0.25
CA THR A 55 1.38 -2.08 0.02
C THR A 55 2.52 -2.81 0.73
N ILE A 56 3.52 -3.24 -0.03
CA ILE A 56 4.72 -3.91 0.50
C ILE A 56 5.90 -2.96 0.47
N ILE A 57 6.69 -3.02 1.55
CA ILE A 57 7.96 -2.33 1.71
C ILE A 57 9.07 -3.36 1.73
N ALA A 58 10.09 -3.21 0.88
CA ALA A 58 11.24 -4.13 0.80
C ALA A 58 12.53 -3.38 0.42
N ASP A 59 13.68 -4.07 0.42
CA ASP A 59 14.93 -3.52 -0.14
C ASP A 59 14.87 -3.38 -1.67
N LYS A 60 14.13 -4.29 -2.32
CA LYS A 60 14.07 -4.44 -3.78
C LYS A 60 12.64 -4.24 -4.27
N ALA A 61 12.48 -3.39 -5.29
CA ALA A 61 11.17 -3.10 -5.87
C ALA A 61 10.48 -4.37 -6.43
N GLY A 62 11.22 -5.25 -7.11
CA GLY A 62 10.66 -6.49 -7.66
C GLY A 62 10.15 -7.45 -6.58
N LEU A 63 10.79 -7.52 -5.41
CA LEU A 63 10.28 -8.31 -4.28
C LEU A 63 9.01 -7.68 -3.72
N ALA A 64 9.00 -6.35 -3.57
CA ALA A 64 7.80 -5.65 -3.11
C ALA A 64 6.62 -5.91 -4.03
N ASP A 65 6.82 -5.82 -5.35
CA ASP A 65 5.78 -6.05 -6.36
C ASP A 65 5.24 -7.47 -6.32
N ALA A 66 6.13 -8.47 -6.42
CA ALA A 66 5.74 -9.88 -6.37
C ALA A 66 5.00 -10.25 -5.07
N ALA A 67 5.46 -9.74 -3.93
CA ALA A 67 4.81 -9.95 -2.64
C ALA A 67 3.43 -9.27 -2.56
N ALA A 68 3.31 -8.03 -3.06
CA ALA A 68 2.06 -7.29 -3.05
C ALA A 68 1.00 -8.02 -3.91
N THR A 69 1.37 -8.44 -5.12
CA THR A 69 0.52 -9.26 -5.99
C THR A 69 0.16 -10.59 -5.34
N SER A 70 1.12 -11.30 -4.73
CA SER A 70 0.86 -12.60 -4.09
C SER A 70 -0.11 -12.50 -2.92
N ILE A 71 0.00 -11.47 -2.08
CA ILE A 71 -0.92 -11.27 -0.94
C ILE A 71 -2.29 -10.83 -1.45
N CYS A 72 -2.34 -9.89 -2.39
CA CYS A 72 -3.60 -9.41 -2.96
C CYS A 72 -4.40 -10.56 -3.62
N ASN A 73 -3.74 -11.43 -4.38
CA ASN A 73 -4.38 -12.60 -5.02
C ASN A 73 -4.76 -13.71 -4.02
N ALA A 74 -4.13 -13.77 -2.85
CA ALA A 74 -4.45 -14.74 -1.81
C ALA A 74 -5.70 -14.37 -1.00
N PHE A 75 -6.27 -13.19 -1.25
CA PHE A 75 -7.42 -12.70 -0.53
C PHE A 75 -8.62 -13.62 -0.74
N GLN A 76 -9.20 -14.10 0.36
CA GLN A 76 -10.41 -14.90 0.38
C GLN A 76 -11.27 -14.55 1.61
N GLY A 77 -12.58 -14.78 1.53
CA GLY A 77 -13.47 -14.75 2.69
C GLY A 77 -14.38 -13.53 2.76
N ARG A 78 -15.44 -13.66 3.57
CA ARG A 78 -16.52 -12.66 3.72
C ARG A 78 -16.33 -11.75 4.94
N ASN A 79 -15.40 -12.07 5.83
CA ASN A 79 -15.10 -11.28 7.03
C ASN A 79 -13.80 -10.47 6.82
N PRO A 80 -13.89 -9.13 6.68
CA PRO A 80 -12.72 -8.27 6.49
C PRO A 80 -11.64 -8.40 7.55
N ARG A 81 -12.01 -8.58 8.82
CA ARG A 81 -11.06 -8.68 9.94
C ARG A 81 -10.26 -9.99 9.89
N GLU A 82 -10.94 -11.11 9.66
CA GLU A 82 -10.27 -12.42 9.53
C GLU A 82 -9.37 -12.45 8.29
N ALA A 83 -9.82 -11.85 7.19
CA ALA A 83 -9.00 -11.70 5.99
C ALA A 83 -7.74 -10.88 6.28
N LEU A 84 -7.87 -9.74 7.01
CA LEU A 84 -6.74 -8.91 7.41
C LEU A 84 -5.71 -9.69 8.25
N GLU A 85 -6.18 -10.40 9.27
CA GLU A 85 -5.32 -11.16 10.18
C GLU A 85 -4.56 -12.27 9.44
N ARG A 86 -5.25 -13.00 8.56
CA ARG A 86 -4.65 -14.02 7.71
C ARG A 86 -3.59 -13.43 6.78
N ASP A 87 -3.90 -12.32 6.11
CA ASP A 87 -3.00 -11.74 5.12
C ASP A 87 -1.79 -11.08 5.78
N LEU A 88 -1.94 -10.51 6.97
CA LEU A 88 -0.82 -10.10 7.82
C LEU A 88 0.06 -11.27 8.24
N LYS A 89 -0.54 -12.42 8.57
CA LYS A 89 0.23 -13.64 8.87
C LYS A 89 1.02 -14.11 7.65
N ARG A 90 0.40 -14.12 6.46
CA ARG A 90 1.06 -14.45 5.20
C ARG A 90 2.22 -13.52 4.90
N ALA A 91 2.04 -12.21 5.09
CA ALA A 91 3.09 -11.23 4.87
C ALA A 91 4.32 -11.49 5.76
N LYS A 92 4.11 -11.87 7.04
CA LYS A 92 5.19 -12.23 7.98
C LYS A 92 6.03 -13.42 7.51
N GLU A 93 5.46 -14.30 6.70
CA GLU A 93 6.11 -15.50 6.18
C GLU A 93 6.93 -15.21 4.90
N ILE A 94 6.75 -14.03 4.27
CA ILE A 94 7.51 -13.63 3.09
C ILE A 94 8.89 -13.12 3.51
N GLY A 95 9.92 -13.91 3.20
CA GLY A 95 11.31 -13.52 3.43
C GLY A 95 11.71 -12.26 2.65
N GLY A 96 12.40 -11.33 3.33
CA GLY A 96 13.03 -10.16 2.70
C GLY A 96 12.13 -8.94 2.52
N ILE A 97 10.83 -9.01 2.87
CA ILE A 97 10.04 -7.79 3.03
C ILE A 97 10.38 -7.13 4.38
N ARG A 98 10.40 -5.79 4.38
CA ARG A 98 10.61 -4.98 5.59
C ARG A 98 9.32 -4.77 6.36
N GLY A 99 8.21 -4.63 5.64
CA GLY A 99 6.91 -4.37 6.21
C GLY A 99 5.79 -4.38 5.17
N VAL A 100 4.57 -4.31 5.68
CA VAL A 100 3.34 -4.36 4.88
C VAL A 100 2.30 -3.41 5.48
N ILE A 101 1.49 -2.84 4.60
CA ILE A 101 0.26 -2.12 4.93
C ILE A 101 -0.86 -2.76 4.10
N ILE A 102 -1.90 -3.25 4.76
CA ILE A 102 -3.07 -3.87 4.13
C ILE A 102 -4.29 -3.04 4.50
N ILE A 103 -5.12 -2.71 3.51
CA ILE A 103 -6.31 -1.89 3.67
C ILE A 103 -7.49 -2.67 3.13
N ILE A 104 -8.50 -2.86 3.98
CA ILE A 104 -9.73 -3.58 3.66
C ILE A 104 -10.89 -2.82 4.30
N SER A 105 -11.77 -2.24 3.48
CA SER A 105 -12.87 -1.39 3.93
C SER A 105 -12.35 -0.23 4.80
N ASP A 106 -12.69 -0.21 6.09
CA ASP A 106 -12.28 0.76 7.10
C ASP A 106 -11.12 0.25 8.00
N LEU A 107 -10.60 -0.95 7.72
CA LEU A 107 -9.55 -1.58 8.49
C LEU A 107 -8.18 -1.37 7.84
N ILE A 108 -7.19 -1.03 8.68
CA ILE A 108 -5.78 -0.96 8.28
C ILE A 108 -4.98 -1.93 9.14
N GLY A 109 -4.27 -2.86 8.50
CA GLY A 109 -3.29 -3.74 9.13
C GLY A 109 -1.88 -3.32 8.75
N ILE A 110 -1.00 -3.23 9.73
CA ILE A 110 0.40 -2.84 9.53
C ILE A 110 1.30 -3.86 10.22
N TRP A 111 2.36 -4.26 9.55
CA TRP A 111 3.42 -5.05 10.17
C TRP A 111 4.80 -4.65 9.64
N GLY A 112 5.82 -4.81 10.49
CA GLY A 112 7.22 -4.57 10.16
C GLY A 112 7.60 -3.09 10.16
N LYS A 113 8.73 -2.78 9.51
CA LYS A 113 9.25 -1.41 9.36
C LYS A 113 8.63 -0.76 8.14
N VAL A 114 7.72 0.19 8.38
CA VAL A 114 7.10 1.03 7.35
C VAL A 114 7.53 2.50 7.53
N PRO A 115 7.61 3.29 6.46
CA PRO A 115 7.82 4.74 6.58
C PRO A 115 6.69 5.42 7.36
N GLN A 116 6.90 6.67 7.76
CA GLN A 116 5.88 7.45 8.46
C GLN A 116 4.63 7.57 7.59
N ILE A 117 3.48 7.13 8.10
CA ILE A 117 2.18 7.34 7.47
C ILE A 117 1.79 8.81 7.65
N ILE A 118 1.43 9.45 6.55
CA ILE A 118 0.98 10.85 6.49
C ILE A 118 -0.39 10.92 5.86
N THR A 119 -1.12 11.98 6.16
CA THR A 119 -2.35 12.33 5.46
C THR A 119 -2.12 13.45 4.44
N PHE A 120 -2.87 13.42 3.34
CA PHE A 120 -2.95 14.49 2.37
C PHE A 120 -4.29 15.21 2.57
N THR A 121 -4.24 16.48 2.94
CA THR A 121 -5.39 17.38 2.85
C THR A 121 -5.56 17.82 1.39
N ASN A 122 -6.77 17.70 0.84
CA ASN A 122 -7.08 18.17 -0.52
C ASN A 122 -6.89 19.69 -0.63
N GLY A 123 -5.71 20.13 -1.04
CA GLY A 123 -5.52 21.40 -1.73
C GLY A 123 -5.65 21.14 -3.22
N LYS A 124 -6.45 21.96 -3.93
CA LYS A 124 -6.43 21.97 -5.40
C LYS A 124 -5.00 22.28 -5.84
N ALA A 125 -4.35 21.35 -6.56
CA ALA A 125 -3.10 21.64 -7.22
C ALA A 125 -3.45 22.23 -8.60
N ASP A 126 -3.06 23.48 -8.84
CA ASP A 126 -2.99 24.01 -10.19
C ASP A 126 -1.80 23.34 -10.89
N ILE A 127 -2.09 22.50 -11.87
CA ILE A 127 -1.08 21.88 -12.73
C ILE A 127 -0.78 22.90 -13.83
N LEU A 128 0.38 23.56 -13.75
CA LEU A 128 0.97 24.26 -14.89
C LEU A 128 1.77 23.22 -15.70
N ASP A 129 1.14 22.65 -16.71
CA ASP A 129 1.85 21.88 -17.74
C ASP A 129 2.67 22.85 -18.59
N ALA A 130 3.98 22.88 -18.38
CA ALA A 130 4.93 23.48 -19.32
C ALA A 130 5.53 22.34 -20.17
N GLN A 131 4.78 21.89 -21.16
CA GLN A 131 5.38 21.25 -22.33
C GLN A 131 5.80 22.39 -23.28
N SER A 132 7.09 22.49 -23.58
CA SER A 132 7.67 23.31 -24.66
C SER A 132 8.65 22.45 -25.42
#